data_AF-A0A1S8WZ17-F1
#
_entry.id   AF-A0A1S8WZ17-F1
#
_cell.length_a   1.000
_cell.length_b   1.000
_cell.length_c   1.000
_cell.angle_alpha   90.00
_cell.angle_beta   90.00
_cell.angle_gamma   90.00
#
_symmetry.space_group_name_H-M   'P 1'
#
loop_
_entity.id
_entity.type
_entity.pdbx_description
1 polymer ?
#
loop_
_entity_poly.entity_id
_entity_poly.type
_entity_poly.pdbx_seq_one_letter_code
_entity_poly.pdbx_strand_id
1 'polypeptide(L)'
;MDSWPMSCEKAEDEDTEPVIEEGFEHPLPNFMEVMYHFGKAGVGLCSYEITCLYLGLKMLVNSHPLKSARFWGKVFGLAKNYYIVETEFIEGEDEEGEEEAEQIKETPRNELTNLIDEAGSNIEEPCVRLDHRASQRIMICCLFTGNLDAKVDSTPSFPGTETNYLRAKIARISAATHISPEGFYQFGEEEEEEALDEEEGERQNYVRNEEYEPLPMEKLADRSLQHWVHHVSYILPQGRVTWWNPNQSLLDEMSEDEQEEEEEGLTILSPSKPERGPPILTSIAADASLSDYPAWSARLSSAIIPEHAVAVVSSNIWPGAHAIAWDKAFENIYIGWGVKATAPGFQPYLPQNVMDEFQNHSEVAELTDPTPEEEAALRKARAGPEEQEEIGEEGQEESNEEEESV
;
A
#
# COMPACT_ATOMS: atom_id res chain seq x y z
N MET A 1 -21.06 -55.71 -57.53
CA MET A 1 -19.78 -55.60 -56.80
C MET A 1 -19.42 -54.12 -56.89
N ASP A 2 -19.69 -53.27 -55.91
CA ASP A 2 -19.89 -53.49 -54.49
C ASP A 2 -20.90 -52.49 -53.89
N SER A 3 -21.71 -53.00 -52.97
CA SER A 3 -22.70 -52.27 -52.17
C SER A 3 -21.99 -51.70 -50.94
N TRP A 4 -22.01 -50.38 -50.75
CA TRP A 4 -21.67 -49.76 -49.48
C TRP A 4 -22.93 -49.63 -48.62
N PRO A 5 -22.94 -50.10 -47.36
CA PRO A 5 -24.09 -49.92 -46.48
C PRO A 5 -24.12 -48.49 -45.93
N MET A 6 -25.22 -47.78 -46.20
CA MET A 6 -25.62 -46.60 -45.43
C MET A 6 -26.13 -47.07 -44.06
N SER A 7 -25.35 -46.80 -43.01
CA SER A 7 -25.89 -46.69 -41.66
C SER A 7 -25.32 -45.42 -41.05
N CYS A 8 -26.12 -44.36 -41.07
CA CYS A 8 -25.90 -43.16 -40.28
C CYS A 8 -26.50 -43.46 -38.92
N GLU A 9 -25.68 -43.89 -37.95
CA GLU A 9 -26.08 -43.85 -36.55
C GLU A 9 -26.33 -42.38 -36.20
N LYS A 10 -27.55 -42.08 -35.75
CA LYS A 10 -27.86 -40.80 -35.13
C LYS A 10 -27.11 -40.78 -33.80
N ALA A 11 -26.03 -40.01 -33.74
CA ALA A 11 -25.59 -39.47 -32.46
C ALA A 11 -26.67 -38.48 -32.03
N GLU A 12 -27.48 -38.89 -31.06
CA GLU A 12 -28.26 -37.96 -30.26
C GLU A 12 -27.26 -37.31 -29.30
N ASP A 13 -26.61 -36.23 -29.78
CA ASP A 13 -25.91 -35.32 -28.89
C ASP A 13 -27.01 -34.61 -28.07
N GLU A 14 -27.13 -35.01 -26.80
CA GLU A 14 -27.79 -34.20 -25.79
C GLU A 14 -27.05 -32.85 -25.73
N ASP A 15 -27.57 -31.85 -26.43
CA ASP A 15 -27.32 -30.43 -26.17
C ASP A 15 -27.81 -30.12 -24.75
N THR A 16 -27.04 -30.58 -23.76
CA THR A 16 -27.17 -30.14 -22.38
C THR A 16 -26.54 -28.76 -22.36
N GLU A 17 -27.34 -27.72 -22.58
CA GLU A 17 -26.94 -26.36 -22.20
C GLU A 17 -26.44 -26.44 -20.74
N PRO A 18 -25.24 -25.93 -20.42
CA PRO A 18 -24.78 -25.96 -19.04
C PRO A 18 -25.81 -25.20 -18.21
N VAL A 19 -26.47 -25.93 -17.31
CA VAL A 19 -27.34 -25.35 -16.30
C VAL A 19 -26.46 -24.40 -15.50
N ILE A 20 -26.59 -23.10 -15.76
CA ILE A 20 -26.01 -22.07 -14.91
C ILE A 20 -26.73 -22.26 -13.58
N GLU A 21 -26.04 -22.77 -12.55
CA GLU A 21 -26.58 -22.78 -11.20
C GLU A 21 -26.99 -21.35 -10.87
N GLU A 22 -28.30 -21.15 -10.62
CA GLU A 22 -28.84 -19.86 -10.20
C GLU A 22 -28.16 -19.46 -8.88
N GLY A 23 -27.13 -18.62 -8.99
CA GLY A 23 -26.29 -18.19 -7.85
C GLY A 23 -24.80 -18.10 -8.15
N PHE A 24 -24.29 -18.66 -9.25
CA PHE A 24 -22.88 -18.49 -9.62
C PHE A 24 -22.65 -17.11 -10.26
N GLU A 25 -22.27 -16.12 -9.45
CA GLU A 25 -21.76 -14.86 -9.97
C GLU A 25 -20.46 -15.12 -10.73
N HIS A 26 -20.45 -14.81 -12.03
CA HIS A 26 -19.24 -14.96 -12.82
C HIS A 26 -18.17 -14.02 -12.27
N PRO A 27 -16.92 -14.47 -12.07
CA PRO A 27 -15.84 -13.68 -11.44
C PRO A 27 -15.42 -12.44 -12.26
N LEU A 28 -15.95 -12.28 -13.47
CA LEU A 28 -15.76 -11.09 -14.29
C LEU A 28 -17.05 -10.26 -14.31
N PRO A 29 -16.98 -8.96 -14.00
CA PRO A 29 -18.10 -8.07 -14.24
C PRO A 29 -18.38 -7.96 -15.74
N ASN A 30 -19.52 -7.37 -16.11
CA ASN A 30 -19.85 -7.09 -17.50
C ASN A 30 -18.95 -5.99 -18.08
N PHE A 31 -17.70 -6.37 -18.39
CA PHE A 31 -16.63 -5.49 -18.83
C PHE A 31 -17.01 -4.65 -20.07
N MET A 32 -17.79 -5.24 -20.99
CA MET A 32 -18.22 -4.56 -22.20
C MET A 32 -19.21 -3.43 -21.89
N GLU A 33 -20.12 -3.65 -20.94
CA GLU A 33 -21.04 -2.61 -20.47
C GLU A 33 -20.29 -1.50 -19.73
N VAL A 34 -19.39 -1.87 -18.80
CA VAL A 34 -18.55 -0.92 -18.07
C VAL A 34 -17.78 -0.01 -19.05
N MET A 35 -17.10 -0.60 -20.03
CA MET A 35 -16.33 0.16 -21.03
C MET A 35 -17.22 0.99 -21.97
N TYR A 36 -18.46 0.56 -22.21
CA TYR A 36 -19.45 1.34 -22.95
C TYR A 36 -19.86 2.61 -22.18
N HIS A 37 -20.07 2.52 -20.87
CA HIS A 37 -20.39 3.68 -20.03
C HIS A 37 -19.21 4.64 -19.88
N PHE A 38 -17.99 4.12 -19.76
CA PHE A 38 -16.77 4.94 -19.86
C PHE A 38 -16.69 5.64 -21.22
N GLY A 39 -16.95 4.92 -22.31
CA GLY A 39 -17.02 5.51 -23.66
C GLY A 39 -18.01 6.66 -23.78
N LYS A 40 -19.20 6.56 -23.14
CA LYS A 40 -20.16 7.68 -23.03
C LYS A 40 -19.61 8.86 -22.25
N ALA A 41 -18.85 8.60 -21.19
CA ALA A 41 -18.17 9.64 -20.41
C ALA A 41 -17.07 10.36 -21.21
N GLY A 42 -16.62 9.81 -22.35
CA GLY A 42 -15.49 10.32 -23.12
C GLY A 42 -14.14 9.99 -22.47
N VAL A 43 -14.11 8.96 -21.64
CA VAL A 43 -12.91 8.42 -20.98
C VAL A 43 -12.85 6.94 -21.35
N GLY A 44 -11.67 6.40 -21.66
CA GLY A 44 -11.56 4.95 -21.90
C GLY A 44 -10.52 4.59 -22.94
N LEU A 45 -10.64 3.35 -23.40
CA LEU A 45 -9.72 2.73 -24.36
C LEU A 45 -10.39 2.64 -25.74
N CYS A 46 -9.58 2.41 -26.78
CA CYS A 46 -10.16 2.19 -28.11
C CYS A 46 -10.87 0.83 -28.17
N SER A 47 -11.84 0.70 -29.09
CA SER A 47 -12.65 -0.53 -29.22
C SER A 47 -11.82 -1.80 -29.46
N TYR A 48 -10.68 -1.66 -30.15
CA TYR A 48 -9.74 -2.76 -30.36
C TYR A 48 -9.07 -3.19 -29.05
N GLU A 49 -8.55 -2.25 -28.26
CA GLU A 49 -7.95 -2.54 -26.95
C GLU A 49 -8.97 -3.17 -25.99
N ILE A 50 -10.20 -2.67 -25.96
CA ILE A 50 -11.28 -3.23 -25.13
C ILE A 50 -11.51 -4.71 -25.48
N THR A 51 -11.57 -5.04 -26.76
CA THR A 51 -11.81 -6.41 -27.21
C THR A 51 -10.64 -7.33 -26.85
N CYS A 52 -9.40 -6.87 -27.05
CA CYS A 52 -8.20 -7.62 -26.66
C CYS A 52 -8.13 -7.84 -25.14
N LEU A 53 -8.44 -6.81 -24.34
CA LEU A 53 -8.48 -6.91 -22.88
C LEU A 53 -9.56 -7.87 -22.41
N TYR A 54 -10.75 -7.83 -23.00
CA TYR A 54 -11.83 -8.75 -22.67
C TYR A 54 -11.43 -10.22 -22.90
N LEU A 55 -10.77 -10.50 -24.03
CA LEU A 55 -10.25 -11.85 -24.31
C LEU A 55 -9.15 -12.24 -23.31
N GLY A 56 -8.23 -11.32 -22.98
CA GLY A 56 -7.18 -11.54 -21.99
C GLY A 56 -7.74 -11.83 -20.59
N LEU A 57 -8.74 -11.08 -20.14
CA LEU A 57 -9.44 -11.29 -18.87
C LEU A 57 -10.14 -12.65 -18.83
N LYS A 58 -10.79 -13.06 -19.92
CA LYS A 58 -11.40 -14.39 -20.02
C LYS A 58 -10.36 -15.50 -19.95
N MET A 59 -9.23 -15.33 -20.63
CA MET A 59 -8.12 -16.29 -20.52
C MET A 59 -7.59 -16.38 -19.10
N LEU A 60 -7.43 -15.23 -18.42
CA LEU A 60 -6.97 -15.16 -17.03
C LEU A 60 -7.88 -15.95 -16.09
N VAL A 61 -9.18 -15.67 -16.10
CA VAL A 61 -10.17 -16.36 -15.26
C VAL A 61 -10.29 -17.85 -15.57
N ASN A 62 -10.08 -18.26 -16.83
CA ASN A 62 -10.08 -19.68 -17.16
C ASN A 62 -8.78 -20.40 -16.77
N SER A 63 -7.71 -19.66 -16.51
CA SER A 63 -6.38 -20.20 -16.19
C SER A 63 -6.09 -20.23 -14.69
N HIS A 64 -6.72 -19.36 -13.90
CA HIS A 64 -6.49 -19.24 -12.47
C HIS A 64 -7.82 -19.29 -11.70
N PRO A 65 -7.86 -19.91 -10.51
CA PRO A 65 -9.04 -19.98 -9.67
C PRO A 65 -9.30 -18.63 -8.97
N LEU A 66 -9.97 -17.72 -9.69
CA LEU A 66 -10.24 -16.36 -9.22
C LEU A 66 -11.67 -16.24 -8.68
N LYS A 67 -11.82 -15.64 -7.50
CA LYS A 67 -13.10 -15.21 -6.92
C LYS A 67 -13.65 -13.99 -7.65
N SER A 68 -12.80 -13.02 -7.93
CA SER A 68 -13.17 -11.77 -8.61
C SER A 68 -11.99 -11.24 -9.41
N ALA A 69 -12.28 -10.65 -10.57
CA ALA A 69 -11.29 -9.98 -11.41
C ALA A 69 -11.85 -8.68 -11.98
N ARG A 70 -11.21 -7.56 -11.65
CA ARG A 70 -11.59 -6.21 -12.04
C ARG A 70 -10.47 -5.53 -12.81
N PHE A 71 -10.80 -4.89 -13.92
CA PHE A 71 -9.82 -4.09 -14.65
C PHE A 71 -9.58 -2.76 -13.93
N TRP A 72 -8.39 -2.60 -13.35
CA TRP A 72 -8.00 -1.38 -12.62
C TRP A 72 -7.74 -0.21 -13.56
N GLY A 73 -7.01 -0.48 -14.66
CA GLY A 73 -6.61 0.60 -15.55
C GLY A 73 -5.37 0.35 -16.39
N LYS A 74 -4.87 1.44 -16.96
CA LYS A 74 -3.70 1.48 -17.85
C LYS A 74 -2.70 2.54 -17.37
N VAL A 75 -1.45 2.13 -17.23
CA VAL A 75 -0.33 3.03 -16.93
C VAL A 75 0.57 3.16 -18.16
N PHE A 76 0.83 4.40 -18.57
CA PHE A 76 1.72 4.67 -19.70
C PHE A 76 3.18 4.54 -19.29
N GLY A 77 3.94 3.82 -20.12
CA GLY A 77 5.39 3.78 -20.04
C GLY A 77 6.03 4.27 -21.33
N LEU A 78 7.33 4.54 -21.28
CA LEU A 78 8.09 5.12 -22.39
C LEU A 78 8.21 4.15 -23.57
N ALA A 79 8.44 2.86 -23.31
CA ALA A 79 8.55 1.83 -24.35
C ALA A 79 7.29 0.96 -24.46
N LYS A 80 6.69 0.60 -23.32
CA LYS A 80 5.49 -0.24 -23.23
C LYS A 80 4.53 0.31 -22.18
N ASN A 81 3.25 0.05 -22.36
CA ASN A 81 2.20 0.39 -21.41
C ASN A 81 1.87 -0.83 -20.54
N TYR A 82 1.44 -0.58 -19.32
CA TYR A 82 0.96 -1.60 -18.40
C TYR A 82 -0.57 -1.59 -18.37
N TYR A 83 -1.16 -2.78 -18.42
CA TYR A 83 -2.59 -3.00 -18.17
C TYR A 83 -2.70 -3.79 -16.89
N ILE A 84 -3.47 -3.28 -15.94
CA ILE A 84 -3.52 -3.79 -14.57
C ILE A 84 -4.90 -4.34 -14.30
N VAL A 85 -4.94 -5.53 -13.71
CA VAL A 85 -6.15 -6.23 -13.27
C VAL A 85 -5.99 -6.50 -11.79
N GLU A 86 -6.96 -6.07 -11.00
CA GLU A 86 -7.10 -6.44 -9.59
C GLU A 86 -7.82 -7.78 -9.53
N THR A 87 -7.25 -8.73 -8.80
CA THR A 87 -7.80 -10.09 -8.68
C THR A 87 -7.86 -10.52 -7.23
N GLU A 88 -8.94 -11.19 -6.86
CA GLU A 88 -9.09 -11.89 -5.59
C GLU A 88 -9.09 -13.38 -5.88
N PHE A 89 -8.22 -14.12 -5.19
CA PHE A 89 -8.15 -15.58 -5.27
C PHE A 89 -9.17 -16.21 -4.31
N ILE A 90 -9.49 -17.47 -4.55
CA ILE A 90 -10.35 -18.25 -3.65
C ILE A 90 -9.49 -18.73 -2.49
N GLU A 91 -9.90 -18.42 -1.24
CA GLU A 91 -9.14 -18.74 -0.02
C GLU A 91 -8.78 -20.24 0.03
N GLY A 92 -7.48 -20.53 0.16
CA GLY A 92 -6.94 -21.89 0.34
C GLY A 92 -6.16 -22.48 -0.84
N GLU A 93 -6.11 -21.79 -1.99
CA GLU A 93 -5.27 -22.18 -3.15
C GLU A 93 -4.08 -21.21 -3.38
N ASP A 94 -3.89 -20.23 -2.48
CA ASP A 94 -2.82 -19.22 -2.55
C ASP A 94 -1.40 -19.82 -2.38
N GLU A 95 -1.28 -20.95 -1.67
CA GLU A 95 0.03 -21.58 -1.37
C GLU A 95 0.54 -22.50 -2.50
N GLU A 96 -0.33 -23.10 -3.32
CA GLU A 96 0.09 -24.05 -4.37
C GLU A 96 0.51 -23.35 -5.69
N GLY A 97 0.06 -22.11 -5.93
CA GLY A 97 0.36 -21.35 -7.14
C GLY A 97 1.81 -20.86 -7.26
N GLU A 98 2.51 -20.68 -6.13
CA GLU A 98 3.91 -20.25 -6.11
C GLU A 98 4.86 -21.34 -6.63
N GLU A 99 4.58 -22.62 -6.35
CA GLU A 99 5.42 -23.75 -6.77
C GLU A 99 5.33 -24.05 -8.27
N GLU A 100 4.16 -23.85 -8.90
CA GLU A 100 3.98 -24.05 -10.35
C GLU A 100 4.56 -22.90 -11.18
N ALA A 101 4.55 -21.66 -10.67
CA ALA A 101 5.10 -20.49 -11.36
C ALA A 101 6.65 -20.53 -11.51
N GLU A 102 7.35 -21.16 -10.57
CA GLU A 102 8.81 -21.35 -10.67
C GLU A 102 9.22 -22.28 -11.82
N GLN A 103 8.40 -23.27 -12.18
CA GLN A 103 8.71 -24.24 -13.24
C GLN A 103 8.55 -23.67 -14.66
N ILE A 104 7.73 -22.62 -14.85
CA ILE A 104 7.45 -22.05 -16.17
C ILE A 104 8.60 -21.13 -16.67
N LYS A 105 9.54 -20.73 -15.79
CA LYS A 105 10.68 -19.86 -16.12
C LYS A 105 11.68 -20.46 -17.13
N GLU A 106 11.60 -21.75 -17.48
CA GLU A 106 12.58 -22.41 -18.37
C GLU A 106 12.23 -22.46 -19.87
N THR A 107 11.07 -21.94 -20.32
CA THR A 107 10.73 -21.94 -21.77
C THR A 107 10.88 -20.56 -22.44
N PRO A 108 11.37 -20.49 -23.69
CA PRO A 108 11.61 -19.21 -24.36
C PRO A 108 10.28 -18.52 -24.67
N ARG A 109 10.07 -17.40 -23.99
CA ARG A 109 8.87 -16.57 -23.90
C ARG A 109 8.57 -15.84 -25.22
N ASN A 110 7.43 -16.15 -25.86
CA ASN A 110 6.94 -15.47 -27.07
C ASN A 110 6.35 -14.08 -26.74
N GLU A 111 6.44 -13.15 -27.68
CA GLU A 111 6.21 -11.69 -27.54
C GLU A 111 4.80 -11.21 -27.08
N LEU A 112 3.88 -12.12 -26.71
CA LEU A 112 2.54 -11.79 -26.20
C LEU A 112 2.37 -11.94 -24.68
N THR A 113 3.33 -12.54 -23.98
CA THR A 113 3.22 -12.85 -22.54
C THR A 113 3.75 -11.74 -21.62
N ASN A 114 3.83 -10.49 -22.07
CA ASN A 114 4.17 -9.34 -21.20
C ASN A 114 2.93 -8.75 -20.50
N LEU A 115 1.86 -9.53 -20.39
CA LEU A 115 0.66 -9.21 -19.64
C LEU A 115 0.61 -10.24 -18.51
N ILE A 116 0.36 -9.77 -17.29
CA ILE A 116 0.24 -10.55 -16.05
C ILE A 116 1.60 -10.69 -15.33
N ASP A 117 1.89 -9.70 -14.48
CA ASP A 117 2.54 -9.93 -13.19
C ASP A 117 1.51 -9.51 -12.12
N GLU A 118 0.93 -10.54 -11.50
CA GLU A 118 0.48 -10.67 -10.11
C GLU A 118 0.03 -9.41 -9.36
N ALA A 119 -1.29 -9.25 -9.27
CA ALA A 119 -1.95 -8.65 -8.11
C ALA A 119 -2.65 -9.77 -7.33
N GLY A 120 -1.85 -10.67 -6.76
CA GLY A 120 -2.30 -11.60 -5.75
C GLY A 120 -2.48 -10.89 -4.41
N SER A 121 -3.62 -11.15 -3.79
CA SER A 121 -3.87 -10.86 -2.38
C SER A 121 -2.88 -11.67 -1.55
N ASN A 122 -1.70 -11.09 -1.26
CA ASN A 122 -0.86 -11.56 -0.19
C ASN A 122 -0.80 -10.48 0.88
N ILE A 123 -1.49 -10.76 1.99
CA ILE A 123 -1.35 -10.06 3.27
C ILE A 123 -0.06 -10.51 3.99
N GLU A 124 0.72 -11.46 3.47
CA GLU A 124 2.02 -11.83 4.08
C GLU A 124 3.19 -11.73 3.08
N GLU A 125 3.63 -10.48 2.86
CA GLU A 125 4.92 -10.02 2.31
C GLU A 125 5.29 -10.37 0.84
N PRO A 126 5.81 -9.42 0.02
CA PRO A 126 6.72 -8.36 0.39
C PRO A 126 5.99 -7.03 0.27
N CYS A 127 5.32 -6.63 1.36
CA CYS A 127 5.31 -5.22 1.64
C CYS A 127 6.80 -4.88 1.72
N VAL A 128 7.32 -4.15 0.73
CA VAL A 128 8.65 -3.52 0.84
C VAL A 128 8.67 -3.05 2.27
N ARG A 129 9.59 -3.57 3.09
CA ARG A 129 9.73 -3.17 4.49
C ARG A 129 10.02 -1.68 4.43
N LEU A 130 8.94 -0.90 4.38
CA LEU A 130 8.98 0.53 4.17
C LEU A 130 9.36 0.99 5.56
N ASP A 131 10.66 1.02 5.82
CA ASP A 131 11.21 1.78 6.93
C ASP A 131 10.48 3.12 6.97
N HIS A 132 10.28 3.69 8.15
CA HIS A 132 9.61 4.99 8.31
C HIS A 132 10.19 6.10 7.40
N ARG A 133 11.45 5.94 6.95
CA ARG A 133 12.17 6.79 5.99
C ARG A 133 11.74 6.59 4.53
N ALA A 134 11.10 5.48 4.19
CA ALA A 134 10.69 5.07 2.85
C ALA A 134 9.40 5.75 2.38
N SER A 135 8.53 6.18 3.28
CA SER A 135 7.31 6.91 2.88
C SER A 135 7.57 8.34 2.42
N GLN A 136 8.65 8.96 2.93
CA GLN A 136 9.23 10.15 2.32
C GLN A 136 9.85 9.89 0.94
N ARG A 137 10.18 8.65 0.58
CA ARG A 137 10.83 8.27 -0.68
C ARG A 137 9.84 7.92 -1.79
N ILE A 138 8.54 7.72 -1.53
CA ILE A 138 7.54 7.42 -2.59
C ILE A 138 7.07 8.69 -3.34
N MET A 139 7.52 9.88 -2.90
CA MET A 139 7.31 11.17 -3.56
C MET A 139 8.20 11.39 -4.80
N ILE A 140 8.80 10.32 -5.33
CA ILE A 140 9.55 10.35 -6.59
C ILE A 140 8.59 10.50 -7.78
N CYS A 141 8.93 11.42 -8.67
CA CYS A 141 8.31 11.62 -9.99
C CYS A 141 9.20 11.01 -11.07
N CYS A 142 9.14 9.68 -11.24
CA CYS A 142 9.79 8.98 -12.35
C CYS A 142 8.72 8.51 -13.32
N LEU A 143 9.01 8.60 -14.62
CA LEU A 143 8.19 8.00 -15.66
C LEU A 143 8.52 6.52 -15.77
N PHE A 144 7.51 5.69 -16.04
CA PHE A 144 7.68 4.27 -16.24
C PHE A 144 8.40 3.98 -17.56
N THR A 145 9.32 3.01 -17.57
CA THR A 145 10.04 2.64 -18.78
C THR A 145 9.27 1.66 -19.64
N GLY A 146 8.41 0.83 -19.03
CA GLY A 146 7.77 -0.31 -19.70
C GLY A 146 8.56 -1.63 -19.55
N ASN A 147 9.56 -1.65 -18.67
CA ASN A 147 10.28 -2.85 -18.26
C ASN A 147 10.19 -3.01 -16.72
N LEU A 148 9.54 -4.07 -16.27
CA LEU A 148 9.28 -4.35 -14.84
C LEU A 148 10.57 -4.57 -14.04
N ASP A 149 11.59 -5.15 -14.66
CA ASP A 149 12.90 -5.41 -14.03
C ASP A 149 13.82 -4.18 -14.01
N ALA A 150 13.42 -3.07 -14.61
CA ALA A 150 14.25 -1.87 -14.65
C ALA A 150 14.46 -1.31 -13.24
N LYS A 151 15.68 -0.85 -12.95
CA LYS A 151 15.97 -0.14 -11.70
C LYS A 151 15.40 1.28 -11.78
N VAL A 152 14.78 1.72 -10.69
CA VAL A 152 14.26 3.09 -10.58
C VAL A 152 15.39 4.04 -10.17
N ASP A 153 15.90 4.79 -11.15
CA ASP A 153 16.91 5.82 -10.91
C ASP A 153 16.26 7.09 -10.37
N SER A 154 16.34 7.27 -9.05
CA SER A 154 15.74 8.40 -8.35
C SER A 154 16.63 8.94 -7.23
N THR A 155 16.41 10.20 -6.87
CA THR A 155 17.00 10.83 -5.68
C THR A 155 15.85 11.40 -4.84
N PRO A 156 15.57 10.84 -3.65
CA PRO A 156 16.23 9.73 -2.94
C PRO A 156 16.14 8.39 -3.67
N SER A 157 17.06 7.46 -3.37
CA SER A 157 17.04 6.13 -3.98
C SER A 157 15.78 5.36 -3.59
N PHE A 158 15.14 4.73 -4.56
CA PHE A 158 14.03 3.81 -4.35
C PHE A 158 14.56 2.39 -4.09
N PRO A 159 14.10 1.72 -3.02
CA PRO A 159 14.43 0.31 -2.80
C PRO A 159 13.50 -0.57 -3.65
N GLY A 160 14.04 -1.12 -4.75
CA GLY A 160 13.33 -2.07 -5.60
C GLY A 160 13.45 -1.78 -7.10
N THR A 161 12.72 -2.56 -7.90
CA THR A 161 12.60 -2.41 -9.35
C THR A 161 11.35 -1.59 -9.72
N GLU A 162 11.14 -1.42 -11.02
CA GLU A 162 9.94 -0.78 -11.57
C GLU A 162 8.67 -1.53 -11.15
N THR A 163 8.70 -2.85 -10.95
CA THR A 163 7.58 -3.64 -10.38
C THR A 163 7.16 -3.11 -9.02
N ASN A 164 8.10 -2.96 -8.08
CA ASN A 164 7.79 -2.46 -6.74
C ASN A 164 7.30 -1.01 -6.79
N TYR A 165 7.87 -0.21 -7.70
CA TYR A 165 7.44 1.18 -7.90
C TYR A 165 6.03 1.26 -8.47
N LEU A 166 5.69 0.43 -9.45
CA LEU A 166 4.36 0.33 -10.05
C LEU A 166 3.34 -0.09 -8.99
N ARG A 167 3.65 -1.13 -8.20
CA ARG A 167 2.80 -1.59 -7.09
C ARG A 167 2.54 -0.50 -6.05
N ALA A 168 3.58 0.23 -5.66
CA ALA A 168 3.45 1.36 -4.73
C ALA A 168 2.60 2.50 -5.32
N LYS A 169 2.71 2.76 -6.63
CA LYS A 169 1.88 3.77 -7.31
C LYS A 169 0.43 3.34 -7.42
N ILE A 170 0.16 2.08 -7.75
CA ILE A 170 -1.19 1.51 -7.78
C ILE A 170 -1.84 1.68 -6.40
N ALA A 171 -1.18 1.24 -5.32
CA ALA A 171 -1.71 1.37 -3.96
C ALA A 171 -2.09 2.83 -3.61
N ARG A 172 -1.21 3.79 -3.94
CA ARG A 172 -1.46 5.21 -3.68
C ARG A 172 -2.57 5.82 -4.53
N ILE A 173 -2.72 5.36 -5.76
CA ILE A 173 -3.78 5.83 -6.65
C ILE A 173 -5.10 5.22 -6.21
N SER A 174 -5.16 3.92 -5.94
CA SER A 174 -6.37 3.23 -5.45
C SER A 174 -6.88 3.88 -4.16
N ALA A 175 -6.01 4.03 -3.15
CA ALA A 175 -6.37 4.66 -1.88
C ALA A 175 -6.83 6.13 -1.99
N ALA A 176 -6.42 6.84 -3.04
CA ALA A 176 -6.76 8.24 -3.23
C ALA A 176 -7.90 8.49 -4.23
N THR A 177 -8.30 7.48 -5.02
CA THR A 177 -9.17 7.69 -6.17
C THR A 177 -10.31 6.70 -6.33
N HIS A 178 -10.30 5.58 -5.58
CA HIS A 178 -11.42 4.66 -5.57
C HIS A 178 -12.56 5.26 -4.73
N ILE A 179 -13.60 5.68 -5.44
CA ILE A 179 -14.75 6.35 -4.85
C ILE A 179 -16.04 5.63 -5.27
N SER A 180 -17.07 5.75 -4.45
CA SER A 180 -18.40 5.22 -4.71
C SER A 180 -19.46 6.27 -4.41
N PRO A 181 -20.66 6.17 -5.00
CA PRO A 181 -21.79 7.00 -4.60
C PRO A 181 -22.12 6.80 -3.12
N GLU A 182 -22.52 7.90 -2.46
CA GLU A 182 -22.99 7.88 -1.08
C GLU A 182 -24.15 6.89 -0.91
N GLY A 183 -24.07 6.04 0.12
CA GLY A 183 -25.08 5.04 0.45
C GLY A 183 -24.97 3.71 -0.33
N PHE A 184 -24.04 3.58 -1.29
CA PHE A 184 -23.81 2.32 -1.99
C PHE A 184 -23.18 1.25 -1.07
N TYR A 185 -22.26 1.68 -0.21
CA TYR A 185 -21.66 0.87 0.84
C TYR A 185 -22.08 1.40 2.20
N GLN A 186 -22.20 0.49 3.17
CA GLN A 186 -22.46 0.79 4.58
C GLN A 186 -21.48 0.02 5.46
N PHE A 187 -21.30 0.45 6.71
CA PHE A 187 -20.51 -0.29 7.68
C PHE A 187 -21.20 -1.61 8.03
N GLY A 188 -20.41 -2.64 8.33
CA GLY A 188 -20.95 -3.91 8.84
C GLY A 188 -21.49 -3.76 10.26
N GLU A 189 -22.44 -4.61 10.67
CA GLU A 189 -23.04 -4.57 12.01
C GLU A 189 -21.99 -4.66 13.13
N GLU A 190 -20.92 -5.44 12.93
CA GLU A 190 -19.82 -5.59 13.89
C GLU A 190 -19.04 -4.28 14.11
N GLU A 191 -18.79 -3.50 13.06
CA GLU A 191 -18.10 -2.20 13.18
C GLU A 191 -19.00 -1.09 13.73
N GLU A 192 -20.32 -1.23 13.60
CA GLU A 192 -21.27 -0.30 14.25
C GLU A 192 -21.30 -0.48 15.77
N GLU A 193 -20.98 -1.66 16.28
CA GLU A 193 -20.81 -1.89 17.73
C GLU A 193 -19.46 -1.35 18.22
N GLU A 194 -18.36 -1.59 17.49
CA GLU A 194 -17.02 -1.04 17.82
C GLU A 194 -16.95 0.50 17.75
N ALA A 195 -17.84 1.12 16.99
CA ALA A 195 -17.98 2.57 16.91
C ALA A 195 -18.39 3.26 18.21
N LEU A 196 -18.97 2.53 19.17
CA LEU A 196 -19.40 3.07 20.46
C LEU A 196 -18.25 3.16 21.46
N ASP A 197 -17.14 2.46 21.21
CA ASP A 197 -15.89 2.56 21.95
C ASP A 197 -14.98 3.54 21.18
N GLU A 198 -15.11 4.84 21.47
CA GLU A 198 -14.47 5.98 20.78
C GLU A 198 -12.92 5.94 20.70
N GLU A 199 -12.26 4.90 21.23
CA GLU A 199 -10.81 4.87 21.43
C GLU A 199 -9.99 4.09 20.38
N GLU A 200 -10.48 3.02 19.73
CA GLU A 200 -9.57 2.14 18.96
C GLU A 200 -10.01 1.61 17.59
N GLY A 201 -11.27 1.72 17.17
CA GLY A 201 -11.71 1.17 15.88
C GLY A 201 -11.63 2.16 14.71
N GLU A 202 -10.52 2.20 13.98
CA GLU A 202 -10.56 2.77 12.62
C GLU A 202 -11.45 1.85 11.75
N ARG A 203 -12.72 2.23 11.56
CA ARG A 203 -13.67 1.48 10.71
C ARG A 203 -13.08 1.26 9.33
N GLN A 204 -12.87 0.00 8.95
CA GLN A 204 -12.16 -0.38 7.73
C GLN A 204 -12.94 -1.38 6.87
N ASN A 205 -14.00 -1.98 7.40
CA ASN A 205 -14.84 -2.95 6.73
C ASN A 205 -16.15 -2.31 6.27
N TYR A 206 -16.54 -2.66 5.05
CA TYR A 206 -17.78 -2.21 4.47
C TYR A 206 -18.50 -3.36 3.79
N VAL A 207 -19.82 -3.25 3.76
CA VAL A 207 -20.72 -4.20 3.12
C VAL A 207 -21.53 -3.47 2.06
N ARG A 208 -21.82 -4.15 0.95
CA ARG A 208 -22.69 -3.63 -0.11
C ARG A 208 -24.11 -3.46 0.42
N ASN A 209 -24.68 -2.28 0.25
CA ASN A 209 -26.07 -2.01 0.62
C ASN A 209 -27.03 -2.55 -0.45
N GLU A 210 -27.82 -3.57 -0.11
CA GLU A 210 -28.82 -4.17 -1.02
C GLU A 210 -30.01 -3.24 -1.27
N GLU A 211 -30.30 -2.33 -0.33
CA GLU A 211 -31.42 -1.37 -0.41
C GLU A 211 -31.02 -0.05 -1.10
N TYR A 212 -29.89 -0.02 -1.79
CA TYR A 212 -29.39 1.19 -2.44
C TYR A 212 -30.38 1.75 -3.47
N GLU A 213 -30.83 2.99 -3.23
CA GLU A 213 -31.60 3.78 -4.18
C GLU A 213 -30.68 4.76 -4.94
N PRO A 214 -30.68 4.71 -6.28
CA PRO A 214 -29.78 5.53 -7.08
C PRO A 214 -30.16 7.00 -6.98
N LEU A 215 -29.17 7.83 -6.65
CA LEU A 215 -29.34 9.28 -6.63
C LEU A 215 -29.51 9.82 -8.07
N PRO A 216 -30.33 10.86 -8.28
CA PRO A 216 -30.43 11.51 -9.58
C PRO A 216 -29.06 11.94 -10.10
N MET A 217 -28.80 11.69 -11.39
CA MET A 217 -27.51 11.98 -12.05
C MET A 217 -27.07 13.43 -11.89
N GLU A 218 -28.02 14.37 -11.82
CA GLU A 218 -27.77 15.79 -11.59
C GLU A 218 -27.14 16.07 -10.22
N LYS A 219 -27.53 15.31 -9.18
CA LYS A 219 -26.94 15.43 -7.84
C LYS A 219 -25.55 14.82 -7.80
N LEU A 220 -25.36 13.66 -8.43
CA LEU A 220 -24.05 13.01 -8.51
C LEU A 220 -23.03 13.83 -9.31
N ALA A 221 -23.50 14.61 -10.29
CA ALA A 221 -22.67 15.50 -11.09
C ALA A 221 -22.55 16.93 -10.52
N ASP A 222 -23.11 17.20 -9.34
CA ASP A 222 -23.05 18.52 -8.73
C ASP A 222 -21.62 18.89 -8.32
N ARG A 223 -21.31 20.18 -8.38
CA ARG A 223 -19.99 20.73 -8.03
C ARG A 223 -19.68 20.66 -6.55
N SER A 224 -20.70 20.44 -5.72
CA SER A 224 -20.55 20.24 -4.28
C SER A 224 -19.84 18.93 -3.94
N LEU A 225 -19.92 17.91 -4.81
CA LEU A 225 -19.24 16.61 -4.68
C LEU A 225 -19.54 15.87 -3.36
N GLN A 226 -20.65 16.19 -2.69
CA GLN A 226 -20.98 15.63 -1.38
C GLN A 226 -21.36 14.15 -1.47
N HIS A 227 -21.98 13.75 -2.58
CA HIS A 227 -22.56 12.42 -2.79
C HIS A 227 -21.57 11.36 -3.31
N TRP A 228 -20.28 11.62 -3.14
CA TRP A 228 -19.22 10.68 -3.47
C TRP A 228 -18.33 10.49 -2.25
N VAL A 229 -18.03 9.24 -1.95
CA VAL A 229 -17.27 8.84 -0.77
C VAL A 229 -16.11 7.92 -1.15
N HIS A 230 -15.01 7.97 -0.41
CA HIS A 230 -13.91 7.01 -0.56
C HIS A 230 -14.31 5.68 0.08
N HIS A 231 -14.12 4.56 -0.62
CA HIS A 231 -14.38 3.22 -0.04
C HIS A 231 -13.09 2.39 0.16
N VAL A 232 -11.93 2.95 -0.20
CA VAL A 232 -10.62 2.33 0.08
C VAL A 232 -9.96 3.08 1.21
N SER A 233 -9.28 2.34 2.10
CA SER A 233 -8.60 2.90 3.26
C SER A 233 -7.50 3.89 2.88
N TYR A 234 -7.40 4.95 3.69
CA TYR A 234 -6.40 5.99 3.51
C TYR A 234 -4.99 5.48 3.85
N ILE A 235 -3.99 5.88 3.05
CA ILE A 235 -2.59 5.57 3.33
C ILE A 235 -1.97 6.75 4.09
N LEU A 236 -1.53 6.49 5.32
CA LEU A 236 -0.88 7.46 6.20
C LEU A 236 0.44 7.98 5.59
N PRO A 237 0.95 9.14 6.03
CA PRO A 237 2.30 9.60 5.70
C PRO A 237 3.40 8.58 6.01
N GLN A 238 3.17 7.67 6.96
CA GLN A 238 4.02 6.51 7.24
C GLN A 238 4.00 5.43 6.15
N GLY A 239 3.07 5.47 5.19
CA GLY A 239 2.97 4.53 4.05
C GLY A 239 2.23 3.23 4.36
N ARG A 240 1.53 3.19 5.49
CA ARG A 240 0.66 2.09 5.93
C ARG A 240 -0.77 2.59 6.04
N VAL A 241 -1.73 1.66 6.11
CA VAL A 241 -3.14 1.98 6.36
C VAL A 241 -3.35 2.23 7.87
N THR A 242 -2.80 1.35 8.71
CA THR A 242 -2.81 1.50 10.16
C THR A 242 -1.53 2.17 10.66
N TRP A 243 -1.67 2.96 11.72
CA TRP A 243 -0.52 3.58 12.36
C TRP A 243 0.33 2.52 13.05
N TRP A 244 1.63 2.51 12.72
CA TRP A 244 2.61 1.69 13.44
C TRP A 244 3.37 2.56 14.44
N ASN A 245 3.29 2.22 15.72
CA ASN A 245 4.03 2.89 16.77
C ASN A 245 5.49 2.36 16.82
N PRO A 246 6.52 3.19 16.54
CA PRO A 246 7.91 2.74 16.57
C PRO A 246 8.40 2.28 17.93
N ASN A 247 7.75 2.74 18.99
CA ASN A 247 8.11 2.44 20.37
C ASN A 247 7.31 1.26 20.93
N GLN A 248 6.42 0.65 20.15
CA GLN A 248 5.56 -0.44 20.61
C GLN A 248 6.38 -1.61 21.16
N SER A 249 7.45 -2.00 20.47
CA SER A 249 8.35 -3.06 20.95
C SER A 249 9.07 -2.72 22.26
N LEU A 250 9.28 -1.44 22.57
CA LEU A 250 9.88 -1.02 23.84
C LEU A 250 8.82 -1.01 24.94
N LEU A 251 7.62 -0.50 24.63
CA LEU A 251 6.48 -0.49 25.54
C LEU A 251 6.05 -1.90 25.94
N ASP A 252 6.06 -2.86 25.01
CA ASP A 252 5.71 -4.26 25.25
C ASP A 252 6.69 -4.97 26.23
N GLU A 253 7.93 -4.47 26.34
CA GLU A 253 8.96 -5.00 27.26
C GLU A 253 8.91 -4.35 28.66
N MET A 254 8.11 -3.29 28.82
CA MET A 254 7.97 -2.53 30.06
C MET A 254 6.78 -3.01 30.88
N SER A 255 6.86 -2.88 32.21
CA SER A 255 5.73 -3.21 33.10
C SER A 255 4.62 -2.15 33.01
N GLU A 256 3.37 -2.52 33.30
CA GLU A 256 2.21 -1.61 33.25
C GLU A 256 2.43 -0.32 34.08
N ASP A 257 3.06 -0.46 35.26
CA ASP A 257 3.40 0.66 36.14
C ASP A 257 4.48 1.59 35.52
N GLU A 258 5.42 1.05 34.75
CA GLU A 258 6.46 1.83 34.04
C GLU A 258 5.90 2.47 32.75
N GLN A 259 4.90 1.86 32.12
CA GLN A 259 4.20 2.43 30.97
C GLN A 259 3.43 3.70 31.36
N GLU A 260 2.70 3.68 32.49
CA GLU A 260 1.97 4.85 33.00
C GLU A 260 2.92 5.98 33.44
N GLU A 261 4.06 5.66 34.09
CA GLU A 261 5.06 6.66 34.48
C GLU A 261 5.79 7.28 33.28
N GLU A 262 6.05 6.51 32.21
CA GLU A 262 6.69 7.03 31.00
C GLU A 262 5.76 7.81 30.08
N GLU A 263 4.45 7.55 30.12
CA GLU A 263 3.44 8.35 29.41
C GLU A 263 3.39 9.80 29.94
N GLU A 264 3.53 9.98 31.25
CA GLU A 264 3.63 11.30 31.89
C GLU A 264 5.04 11.92 31.79
N GLY A 265 6.08 11.10 31.61
CA GLY A 265 7.50 11.45 31.65
C GLY A 265 8.20 11.48 30.29
N LEU A 266 7.78 12.37 29.38
CA LEU A 266 8.32 12.63 28.03
C LEU A 266 9.84 12.43 27.84
N THR A 267 10.31 11.19 27.62
CA THR A 267 11.70 10.93 27.16
C THR A 267 11.84 9.69 26.27
N ILE A 268 10.82 9.33 25.50
CA ILE A 268 11.03 8.38 24.41
C ILE A 268 11.71 9.11 23.23
N LEU A 269 12.76 8.48 22.69
CA LEU A 269 13.46 8.91 21.49
C LEU A 269 12.44 9.16 20.37
N SER A 270 12.22 10.42 20.02
CA SER A 270 11.19 10.93 19.08
C SER A 270 9.72 10.75 19.49
N PRO A 271 9.03 11.82 19.92
CA PRO A 271 7.58 11.81 20.11
C PRO A 271 6.88 11.85 18.73
N SER A 272 6.75 10.71 18.06
CA SER A 272 5.86 10.63 16.89
C SER A 272 4.43 10.57 17.39
N LYS A 273 3.68 11.68 17.24
CA LYS A 273 2.24 11.69 17.52
C LYS A 273 1.55 10.63 16.66
N PRO A 274 0.51 9.95 17.17
CA PRO A 274 -0.27 9.01 16.36
C PRO A 274 -0.82 9.72 15.13
N GLU A 275 -0.51 9.17 13.95
CA GLU A 275 -1.06 9.64 12.68
C GLU A 275 -2.42 8.97 12.48
N ARG A 276 -3.52 9.75 12.48
CA ARG A 276 -4.86 9.24 12.16
C ARG A 276 -5.31 9.74 10.79
N GLY A 277 -5.85 8.83 9.98
CA GLY A 277 -6.46 9.13 8.68
C GLY A 277 -7.95 9.48 8.82
N PRO A 278 -8.58 10.02 7.75
CA PRO A 278 -10.03 10.06 7.68
C PRO A 278 -10.59 8.62 7.60
N PRO A 279 -11.75 8.34 8.21
CA PRO A 279 -12.38 7.03 8.10
C PRO A 279 -12.81 6.73 6.66
N ILE A 280 -13.02 5.46 6.33
CA ILE A 280 -13.66 5.10 5.06
C ILE A 280 -15.08 5.69 5.00
N LEU A 281 -15.63 5.77 3.79
CA LEU A 281 -16.91 6.41 3.47
C LEU A 281 -16.94 7.92 3.78
N THR A 282 -15.78 8.55 3.97
CA THR A 282 -15.66 10.02 4.04
C THR A 282 -15.93 10.65 2.67
N SER A 283 -16.70 11.73 2.66
CA SER A 283 -17.04 12.48 1.45
C SER A 283 -15.82 13.14 0.81
N ILE A 284 -15.70 13.02 -0.51
CA ILE A 284 -14.60 13.63 -1.28
C ILE A 284 -14.63 15.17 -1.27
N ALA A 285 -15.75 15.77 -0.85
CA ALA A 285 -15.86 17.21 -0.68
C ALA A 285 -14.92 17.74 0.42
N ALA A 286 -14.51 16.87 1.37
CA ALA A 286 -13.56 17.20 2.43
C ALA A 286 -12.09 17.10 1.99
N ASP A 287 -11.81 16.62 0.76
CA ASP A 287 -10.45 16.40 0.28
C ASP A 287 -9.66 17.70 0.12
N ALA A 288 -8.36 17.62 0.42
CA ALA A 288 -7.44 18.75 0.30
C ALA A 288 -7.34 19.24 -1.14
N SER A 289 -7.66 20.52 -1.35
CA SER A 289 -7.55 21.17 -2.66
C SER A 289 -6.09 21.38 -3.08
N LEU A 290 -5.85 21.36 -4.40
CA LEU A 290 -4.54 21.65 -4.98
C LEU A 290 -4.41 23.16 -5.18
N SER A 291 -3.87 23.84 -4.18
CA SER A 291 -3.77 25.31 -4.15
C SER A 291 -5.14 25.96 -4.35
N ASP A 292 -5.40 26.58 -5.49
CA ASP A 292 -6.67 27.25 -5.81
C ASP A 292 -7.68 26.35 -6.56
N TYR A 293 -7.30 25.10 -6.86
CA TYR A 293 -8.11 24.17 -7.63
C TYR A 293 -8.68 23.05 -6.74
N PRO A 294 -9.96 22.68 -6.91
CA PRO A 294 -10.54 21.56 -6.15
C PRO A 294 -9.82 20.25 -6.49
N ALA A 295 -9.77 19.32 -5.53
CA ALA A 295 -9.18 17.99 -5.72
C ALA A 295 -9.86 17.17 -6.83
N TRP A 296 -11.13 17.46 -7.07
CA TRP A 296 -12.03 16.70 -7.94
C TRP A 296 -12.84 17.60 -8.84
N SER A 297 -13.37 17.05 -9.93
CA SER A 297 -14.26 17.76 -10.83
C SER A 297 -15.35 16.81 -11.34
N ALA A 298 -16.61 17.21 -11.15
CA ALA A 298 -17.78 16.49 -11.64
C ALA A 298 -18.34 17.10 -12.92
N ARG A 299 -18.87 16.24 -13.79
CA ARG A 299 -19.64 16.62 -14.97
C ARG A 299 -20.61 15.54 -15.38
N LEU A 300 -21.64 15.93 -16.12
CA LEU A 300 -22.45 14.99 -16.89
C LEU A 300 -21.78 14.71 -18.24
N SER A 301 -21.89 13.47 -18.70
CA SER A 301 -21.43 13.05 -20.03
C SER A 301 -22.18 13.78 -21.17
N SER A 302 -23.50 13.92 -21.04
CA SER A 302 -24.36 14.61 -22.02
C SER A 302 -25.26 15.61 -21.33
N ALA A 303 -25.16 16.88 -21.75
CA ALA A 303 -26.09 17.93 -21.32
C ALA A 303 -27.38 17.95 -22.17
N ILE A 304 -27.40 17.24 -23.31
CA ILE A 304 -28.51 17.27 -24.28
C ILE A 304 -29.55 16.20 -23.95
N ILE A 305 -29.10 15.02 -23.50
CA ILE A 305 -29.96 13.87 -23.19
C ILE A 305 -29.63 13.40 -21.76
N PRO A 306 -30.21 14.04 -20.73
CA PRO A 306 -29.92 13.72 -19.34
C PRO A 306 -30.39 12.30 -18.95
N GLU A 307 -31.41 11.75 -19.62
CA GLU A 307 -31.95 10.40 -19.37
C GLU A 307 -30.94 9.27 -19.62
N HIS A 308 -29.96 9.50 -20.51
CA HIS A 308 -28.90 8.54 -20.81
C HIS A 308 -27.52 9.04 -20.37
N ALA A 309 -27.48 10.12 -19.60
CA ALA A 309 -26.25 10.70 -19.12
C ALA A 309 -25.69 9.89 -17.95
N VAL A 310 -24.40 9.59 -18.05
CA VAL A 310 -23.55 9.08 -16.98
C VAL A 310 -22.95 10.27 -16.21
N ALA A 311 -22.88 10.16 -14.90
CA ALA A 311 -22.21 11.11 -14.01
C ALA A 311 -20.73 10.73 -13.96
N VAL A 312 -19.86 11.72 -14.15
CA VAL A 312 -18.41 11.50 -14.28
C VAL A 312 -17.70 12.39 -13.28
N VAL A 313 -16.92 11.78 -12.41
CA VAL A 313 -16.04 12.47 -11.47
C VAL A 313 -14.60 12.17 -11.85
N SER A 314 -13.77 13.21 -11.91
CA SER A 314 -12.38 13.13 -12.35
C SER A 314 -11.46 13.73 -11.29
N SER A 315 -10.37 13.04 -10.97
CA SER A 315 -9.38 13.56 -10.02
C SER A 315 -8.48 14.59 -10.70
N ASN A 316 -8.30 15.74 -10.06
CA ASN A 316 -7.32 16.75 -10.46
C ASN A 316 -5.96 16.48 -9.82
N ILE A 317 -5.90 15.76 -8.71
CA ILE A 317 -4.66 15.35 -8.04
C ILE A 317 -4.00 14.19 -8.79
N TRP A 318 -4.79 13.25 -9.30
CA TRP A 318 -4.31 12.13 -10.12
C TRP A 318 -4.93 12.20 -11.52
N PRO A 319 -4.33 12.97 -12.44
CA PRO A 319 -4.82 13.06 -13.80
C PRO A 319 -4.88 11.68 -14.45
N GLY A 320 -6.08 11.33 -14.94
CA GLY A 320 -6.36 10.02 -15.51
C GLY A 320 -7.21 9.11 -14.62
N ALA A 321 -7.41 9.46 -13.33
CA ALA A 321 -8.34 8.75 -12.47
C ALA A 321 -9.76 9.29 -12.67
N HIS A 322 -10.68 8.39 -13.04
CA HIS A 322 -12.07 8.72 -13.32
C HIS A 322 -13.00 7.71 -12.66
N ALA A 323 -14.06 8.23 -12.06
CA ALA A 323 -15.19 7.47 -11.54
C ALA A 323 -16.43 7.79 -12.37
N ILE A 324 -17.21 6.76 -12.68
CA ILE A 324 -18.50 6.91 -13.32
C ILE A 324 -19.58 6.25 -12.49
N ALA A 325 -20.77 6.84 -12.50
CA ALA A 325 -21.98 6.22 -11.98
C ALA A 325 -23.05 6.24 -13.07
N TRP A 326 -23.79 5.14 -13.18
CA TRP A 326 -24.96 5.03 -14.03
C TRP A 326 -26.00 4.18 -13.33
N ASP A 327 -27.22 4.71 -13.22
CA ASP A 327 -28.33 4.02 -12.56
C ASP A 327 -27.89 3.48 -11.17
N LYS A 328 -27.90 2.16 -10.97
CA LYS A 328 -27.50 1.49 -9.71
C LYS A 328 -26.06 0.98 -9.67
N ALA A 329 -25.24 1.31 -10.65
CA ALA A 329 -23.86 0.84 -10.77
C ALA A 329 -22.86 2.00 -10.82
N PHE A 330 -21.64 1.74 -10.40
CA PHE A 330 -20.52 2.67 -10.51
C PHE A 330 -19.24 1.90 -10.78
N GLU A 331 -18.27 2.56 -11.40
CA GLU A 331 -16.96 1.99 -11.64
C GLU A 331 -15.87 3.06 -11.60
N ASN A 332 -14.68 2.65 -11.17
CA ASN A 332 -13.48 3.49 -11.19
C ASN A 332 -12.45 2.93 -12.17
N ILE A 333 -11.75 3.82 -12.87
CA ILE A 333 -10.66 3.46 -13.78
C ILE A 333 -9.53 4.48 -13.69
N TYR A 334 -8.30 3.99 -13.80
CA TYR A 334 -7.14 4.85 -14.00
C TYR A 334 -6.56 4.70 -15.40
N ILE A 335 -6.40 5.79 -16.15
CA ILE A 335 -5.69 5.81 -17.44
C ILE A 335 -4.75 7.01 -17.48
N GLY A 336 -3.46 6.79 -17.27
CA GLY A 336 -2.50 7.89 -17.18
C GLY A 336 -1.05 7.49 -16.96
N TRP A 337 -0.23 8.47 -16.57
CA TRP A 337 1.23 8.32 -16.40
C TRP A 337 1.66 7.86 -15.00
N GLY A 338 0.74 7.75 -14.05
CA GLY A 338 1.06 7.48 -12.64
C GLY A 338 1.77 8.63 -11.92
N VAL A 339 1.62 9.86 -12.42
CA VAL A 339 2.24 11.07 -11.87
C VAL A 339 1.19 11.90 -11.12
N LYS A 340 1.49 12.23 -9.86
CA LYS A 340 0.65 13.10 -9.04
C LYS A 340 0.77 14.54 -9.51
N ALA A 341 -0.35 15.20 -9.75
CA ALA A 341 -0.39 16.62 -10.03
C ALA A 341 0.15 17.38 -8.81
N THR A 342 1.11 18.26 -9.08
CA THR A 342 1.71 19.14 -8.07
C THR A 342 1.42 20.57 -8.48
N ALA A 343 1.22 21.43 -7.49
CA ALA A 343 1.09 22.87 -7.71
C ALA A 343 2.32 23.41 -8.49
N PRO A 344 2.17 24.50 -9.25
CA PRO A 344 3.30 25.10 -9.96
C PRO A 344 4.45 25.40 -8.98
N GLY A 345 5.61 24.79 -9.25
CA GLY A 345 6.81 24.91 -8.40
C GLY A 345 7.32 23.59 -7.84
N PHE A 346 7.40 22.54 -8.65
CA PHE A 346 8.07 21.28 -8.25
C PHE A 346 9.46 21.59 -7.68
N GLN A 347 9.65 21.31 -6.40
CA GLN A 347 10.94 21.45 -5.73
C GLN A 347 11.61 20.08 -5.70
N PRO A 348 12.74 19.90 -6.42
CA PRO A 348 13.48 18.66 -6.31
C PRO A 348 13.96 18.47 -4.88
N TYR A 349 14.18 17.21 -4.50
CA TYR A 349 14.74 16.89 -3.19
C TYR A 349 16.07 17.60 -2.98
N LEU A 350 16.15 18.35 -1.90
CA LEU A 350 17.41 18.89 -1.43
C LEU A 350 18.29 17.73 -0.93
N PRO A 351 19.60 17.80 -1.14
CA PRO A 351 20.52 16.83 -0.55
C PRO A 351 20.37 16.83 0.97
N GLN A 352 20.63 15.68 1.58
CA GLN A 352 20.63 15.57 3.04
C GLN A 352 21.63 16.57 3.63
N ASN A 353 21.27 17.14 4.79
CA ASN A 353 22.20 17.98 5.53
C ASN A 353 23.47 17.16 5.84
N VAL A 354 24.62 17.82 5.76
CA VAL A 354 25.88 17.22 6.21
C VAL A 354 25.73 16.82 7.68
N MET A 355 26.23 15.64 8.02
CA MET A 355 26.26 15.22 9.42
C MET A 355 27.22 16.13 10.18
N ASP A 356 26.81 16.56 11.36
CA ASP A 356 27.69 17.33 12.23
C ASP A 356 28.87 16.45 12.66
N GLU A 357 30.06 17.03 12.64
CA GLU A 357 31.23 16.37 13.22
C GLU A 357 31.05 16.23 14.73
N PHE A 358 31.68 15.21 15.30
CA PHE A 358 31.70 15.04 16.75
C PHE A 358 32.27 16.29 17.41
N GLN A 359 31.44 17.02 18.17
CA GLN A 359 31.87 18.17 18.92
C GLN A 359 32.65 17.68 20.15
N ASN A 360 33.98 17.75 20.08
CA ASN A 360 34.83 17.41 21.21
C ASN A 360 34.69 18.50 22.29
N HIS A 361 33.73 18.32 23.19
CA HIS A 361 33.45 19.25 24.29
C HIS A 361 34.50 19.16 25.42
N SER A 362 35.36 18.15 25.37
CA SER A 362 36.44 17.95 26.34
C SER A 362 37.75 18.35 25.67
N GLU A 363 38.32 19.47 26.10
CA GLU A 363 39.75 19.70 25.92
C GLU A 363 40.47 18.48 26.51
N VAL A 364 41.39 17.87 25.77
CA VAL A 364 42.17 16.72 26.25
C VAL A 364 42.92 17.19 27.49
N ALA A 365 42.39 16.86 28.66
CA ALA A 365 43.04 17.14 29.93
C ALA A 365 44.08 16.05 30.14
N GLU A 366 45.36 16.38 29.95
CA GLU A 366 46.44 15.54 30.46
C GLU A 366 46.32 15.51 31.98
N LEU A 367 45.80 14.39 32.50
CA LEU A 367 45.86 14.09 33.92
C LEU A 367 47.30 13.71 34.23
N THR A 368 47.85 14.27 35.31
CA THR A 368 49.13 13.80 35.87
C THR A 368 49.04 12.31 36.13
N ASP A 369 50.07 11.58 35.73
CA ASP A 369 50.21 10.15 36.02
C ASP A 369 49.98 9.93 37.53
N PRO A 370 49.19 8.91 37.91
CA PRO A 370 48.92 8.63 39.32
C PRO A 370 50.24 8.37 40.06
N THR A 371 50.30 8.82 41.31
CA THR A 371 51.47 8.54 42.14
C THR A 371 51.56 7.03 42.43
N PRO A 372 52.76 6.48 42.69
CA PRO A 372 52.92 5.06 43.00
C PRO A 372 52.07 4.57 44.18
N GLU A 373 51.79 5.46 45.14
CA GLU A 373 50.93 5.19 46.30
C GLU A 373 49.46 5.03 45.91
N GLU A 374 48.96 5.87 45.00
CA GLU A 374 47.59 5.80 44.48
C GLU A 374 47.38 4.58 43.58
N GLU A 375 48.39 4.19 42.79
CA GLU A 375 48.35 2.95 42.00
C GLU A 375 48.34 1.70 42.91
N ALA A 376 49.16 1.69 43.97
CA ALA A 376 49.17 0.61 44.95
C ALA A 376 47.83 0.49 45.69
N ALA A 377 47.22 1.62 46.07
CA ALA A 377 45.90 1.65 46.69
C ALA A 377 44.80 1.15 45.74
N LEU A 378 44.85 1.53 44.47
CA LEU A 378 43.89 1.09 43.46
C LEU A 378 44.06 -0.40 43.14
N ARG A 379 45.31 -0.89 43.10
CA ARG A 379 45.63 -2.32 42.95
C ARG A 379 45.09 -3.12 44.13
N LYS A 380 45.27 -2.64 45.36
CA LYS A 380 44.71 -3.26 46.58
C LYS A 380 43.17 -3.25 46.61
N ALA A 381 42.55 -2.18 46.13
CA ALA A 381 41.09 -2.07 46.05
C ALA A 381 40.48 -2.98 44.97
N ARG A 382 41.24 -3.26 43.90
CA ARG A 382 40.81 -4.12 42.78
C ARG A 382 41.23 -5.59 42.94
N ALA A 383 42.17 -5.85 43.84
CA ALA A 383 42.62 -7.18 44.22
C ALA A 383 41.47 -7.99 44.82
N GLY A 384 41.30 -9.22 44.35
CA GLY A 384 40.35 -10.18 44.92
C GLY A 384 40.77 -10.61 46.33
N PRO A 385 39.90 -11.34 47.06
CA PRO A 385 40.15 -11.70 48.46
C PRO A 385 41.45 -12.48 48.69
N GLU A 386 41.93 -13.26 47.71
CA GLU A 386 43.21 -14.00 47.80
C GLU A 386 44.44 -13.10 47.65
N GLU A 387 44.35 -12.02 46.85
CA GLU A 387 45.45 -11.07 46.63
C GLU A 387 45.52 -9.99 47.74
N GLN A 388 44.44 -9.79 48.49
CA GLN A 388 44.40 -8.87 49.62
C GLN A 388 45.14 -9.39 50.87
N GLU A 389 45.23 -10.72 51.05
CA GLU A 389 46.00 -11.35 52.14
C GLU A 389 47.52 -11.20 51.91
N GLU A 390 48.00 -11.37 50.67
CA GLU A 390 49.42 -11.25 50.32
C GLU A 390 49.93 -9.79 50.45
N ILE A 391 49.10 -8.80 50.05
CA ILE A 391 49.41 -7.36 50.21
C ILE A 391 49.34 -6.92 51.69
N GLY A 392 48.66 -7.68 52.55
CA GLY A 392 48.59 -7.44 54.00
C GLY A 392 49.83 -7.88 54.76
N GLU A 393 50.50 -8.95 54.31
CA GLU A 393 51.74 -9.46 54.92
C GLU A 393 52.95 -8.58 54.61
N GLU A 394 53.10 -8.06 53.37
CA GLU A 394 54.25 -7.19 53.02
C GLU A 394 54.25 -5.84 53.77
N GLY A 395 53.08 -5.29 54.12
CA GLY A 395 52.95 -4.04 54.87
C GLY A 395 53.25 -4.14 56.37
N GLN A 396 53.39 -5.36 56.91
CA GLN A 396 53.78 -5.59 58.31
C GLN A 396 55.29 -5.73 58.51
N GLU A 397 56.07 -5.97 57.46
CA GLU A 397 57.54 -6.07 57.58
C GLU A 397 58.22 -4.69 57.65
N GLU A 398 57.70 -3.65 57.01
CA GLU A 398 58.31 -2.30 57.06
C GLU A 398 58.06 -1.54 58.39
N SER A 399 57.09 -1.94 59.22
CA SER A 399 56.80 -1.23 60.47
C SER A 399 57.69 -1.66 61.66
N ASN A 400 58.69 -2.51 61.45
CA ASN A 400 59.47 -3.12 62.54
C ASN A 400 60.98 -2.75 62.54
N GLU A 401 61.43 -1.83 61.67
CA GLU A 401 62.85 -1.40 61.62
C GLU A 401 63.14 0.01 62.16
N GLU A 402 62.14 0.79 62.59
CA GLU A 402 62.37 2.13 63.17
C GLU A 402 61.86 2.25 64.62
N GLU A 403 62.46 1.53 65.59
CA GLU A 403 62.54 2.02 67.00
C GLU A 403 63.49 1.19 67.91
N GLU A 404 64.67 0.78 67.41
CA GLU A 404 65.80 0.37 68.27
C GLU A 404 67.04 1.27 68.03
N SER A 405 66.90 2.57 68.29
CA SER A 405 68.05 3.42 68.68
C SER A 405 67.60 4.72 69.37
N VAL A 406 67.77 4.77 70.70
CA VAL A 406 68.45 5.83 71.50
C VAL A 406 68.29 5.51 72.99
#